data_AF-A0A4W6DWZ3-F1
#
_entry.id   AF-A0A4W6DWZ3-F1
#
_cell.length_a   1.000
_cell.length_b   1.000
_cell.length_c   1.000
_cell.angle_alpha   90.00
_cell.angle_beta   90.00
_cell.angle_gamma   90.00
#
_symmetry.space_group_name_H-M   'P 1'
#
loop_
_entity.id
_entity.type
_entity.pdbx_description
1 polymer ?
#
loop_
_entity_poly.entity_id
_entity_poly.type
_entity_poly.pdbx_seq_one_letter_code
_entity_poly.pdbx_strand_id
1 'polypeptide(L)'
;MRPQASTASHEADYPRNSPRPKQRCPFYTNDSSVIQRAMWLAKTPLDIFSASFSLPFCEWSLKRRQQNGHRFYPDPAPPVATIVFTQSEPLQMDNTGMKRGIVIKDDWPGYSLDLFTYPEHYHEDIENVYIPHGVIMNRTERLARYIMEDFGDNNIMVLCVLKGGYKFCADLVEFIKVFGRNSNKYLETRVEFIRLKSYLNDQSTEDLHIIGSRDLSFLRGKCVLIVEAIVDTGKTMKALLKHVETFEPKMVKVAGLLVKRVPNMAERLTDYVGFEIPNRFVVGYALDYNEYFRDLNHICVISKTGKMKYKVGEMHMNKEMDK
;
A
#
# COMPACT_ATOMS: atom_id res chain seq x y z
N MET A 1 25.83 -48.88 -46.53
CA MET A 1 25.53 -48.27 -47.84
C MET A 1 24.28 -47.42 -47.74
N ARG A 2 24.41 -46.09 -47.68
CA ARG A 2 23.57 -45.06 -48.29
C ARG A 2 24.19 -43.68 -47.98
N PRO A 3 24.06 -42.69 -48.88
CA PRO A 3 25.04 -41.61 -49.07
C PRO A 3 24.51 -40.20 -48.71
N GLN A 4 25.40 -39.23 -48.90
CA GLN A 4 25.33 -37.77 -48.73
C GLN A 4 24.17 -37.03 -49.46
N ALA A 5 23.81 -35.85 -48.93
CA ALA A 5 23.41 -34.63 -49.66
C ALA A 5 23.45 -33.45 -48.66
N SER A 6 24.46 -32.57 -48.72
CA SER A 6 24.62 -31.35 -49.55
C SER A 6 23.85 -30.13 -49.06
N THR A 7 24.63 -29.14 -48.63
CA THR A 7 24.30 -27.74 -48.33
C THR A 7 23.79 -26.99 -49.56
N ALA A 8 22.77 -26.13 -49.38
CA ALA A 8 22.50 -25.00 -50.26
C ALA A 8 22.00 -23.81 -49.43
N SER A 9 22.79 -22.74 -49.52
CA SER A 9 22.59 -21.39 -49.01
C SER A 9 21.51 -20.65 -49.79
N HIS A 10 20.63 -19.95 -49.08
CA HIS A 10 19.93 -18.79 -49.61
C HIS A 10 20.14 -17.61 -48.67
N GLU A 11 21.14 -16.80 -49.01
CA GLU A 11 21.23 -15.38 -48.61
C GLU A 11 20.13 -14.61 -49.35
N ALA A 12 19.36 -13.83 -48.61
CA ALA A 12 18.51 -12.79 -49.15
C ALA A 12 19.02 -11.44 -48.61
N ASP A 13 19.47 -10.62 -49.55
CA ASP A 13 20.00 -9.27 -49.41
C ASP A 13 19.09 -8.32 -48.62
N TYR A 14 19.68 -7.61 -47.66
CA TYR A 14 19.13 -6.37 -47.12
C TYR A 14 20.11 -5.22 -47.38
N PRO A 15 19.71 -4.14 -48.08
CA PRO A 15 20.59 -3.00 -48.32
C PRO A 15 20.82 -2.19 -47.04
N ARG A 16 22.10 -1.89 -46.77
CA ARG A 16 22.57 -0.95 -45.75
C ARG A 16 22.49 0.50 -46.26
N ASN A 17 22.28 1.40 -45.30
CA ASN A 17 22.53 2.85 -45.29
C ASN A 17 21.42 3.80 -45.76
N SER A 18 20.66 4.29 -44.78
CA SER A 18 20.33 5.72 -44.65
C SER A 18 20.31 6.13 -43.17
N PRO A 19 20.90 7.27 -42.77
CA PRO A 19 21.03 7.65 -41.37
C PRO A 19 19.70 8.22 -40.84
N ARG A 20 19.01 7.47 -39.96
CA ARG A 20 17.87 8.00 -39.21
C ARG A 20 18.34 8.88 -38.03
N PRO A 21 17.73 10.04 -37.79
CA PRO A 21 18.12 10.91 -36.68
C PRO A 21 17.83 10.20 -35.35
N LYS A 22 18.86 10.12 -34.50
CA LYS A 22 18.75 9.65 -33.12
C LYS A 22 17.86 10.61 -32.33
N GLN A 23 16.57 10.32 -32.21
CA GLN A 23 15.75 10.86 -31.13
C GLN A 23 16.27 10.25 -29.82
N ARG A 24 17.11 11.00 -29.12
CA ARG A 24 17.45 10.72 -27.73
C ARG A 24 16.20 10.98 -26.89
N CYS A 25 15.67 9.94 -26.25
CA CYS A 25 14.78 10.09 -25.11
C CYS A 25 15.52 10.92 -24.03
N PRO A 26 14.91 11.97 -23.46
CA PRO A 26 15.53 12.69 -22.37
C PRO A 26 15.61 11.78 -21.16
N PHE A 27 16.84 11.64 -20.65
CA PHE A 27 17.18 10.99 -19.40
C PHE A 27 16.31 11.53 -18.26
N TYR A 28 15.63 10.63 -17.55
CA TYR A 28 15.30 10.85 -16.14
C TYR A 28 16.61 10.78 -15.36
N THR A 29 17.24 11.93 -15.15
CA THR A 29 18.23 12.06 -14.08
C THR A 29 17.47 12.21 -12.77
N ASN A 30 17.16 11.08 -12.12
CA ASN A 30 16.94 11.09 -10.68
C ASN A 30 18.26 11.52 -10.05
N ASP A 31 18.39 12.79 -9.70
CA ASP A 31 19.55 13.31 -9.02
C ASP A 31 19.50 12.88 -7.54
N SER A 32 19.72 11.59 -7.30
CA SER A 32 19.91 10.97 -6.00
C SER A 32 21.19 11.47 -5.29
N SER A 33 22.02 12.24 -5.99
CA SER A 33 23.29 12.77 -5.52
C SER A 33 23.15 13.93 -4.52
N VAL A 34 22.04 14.68 -4.56
CA VAL A 34 21.78 15.81 -3.65
C VAL A 34 21.27 15.33 -2.29
N ILE A 35 20.43 14.29 -2.28
CA ILE A 35 19.92 13.67 -1.05
C ILE A 35 21.03 12.87 -0.34
N GLN A 36 21.92 12.23 -1.08
CA GLN A 36 23.06 11.49 -0.49
C GLN A 36 24.11 12.40 0.16
N ARG A 37 24.28 13.65 -0.29
CA ARG A 37 25.21 14.59 0.35
C ARG A 37 24.71 15.17 1.67
N ALA A 38 23.39 15.21 1.89
CA ALA A 38 22.80 15.69 3.15
C ALA A 38 23.00 14.69 4.31
N MET A 39 23.26 13.41 4.03
CA MET A 39 23.41 12.38 5.04
C MET A 39 24.80 12.32 5.71
N TRP A 40 25.79 13.09 5.24
CA TRP A 40 27.20 12.92 5.66
C TRP A 40 27.71 13.92 6.72
N LEU A 41 26.86 14.79 7.28
CA LEU A 41 27.27 15.78 8.29
C LEU A 41 26.48 15.76 9.61
N ALA A 42 25.46 14.92 9.77
CA ALA A 42 24.70 14.82 11.01
C ALA A 42 25.37 13.82 11.98
N LYS A 43 25.96 14.31 13.08
CA LYS A 43 26.67 13.47 14.07
C LYS A 43 25.79 12.95 15.21
N THR A 44 24.49 13.26 15.27
CA THR A 44 23.53 12.68 16.23
C THR A 44 22.07 12.68 15.71
N PRO A 45 21.18 11.79 16.19
CA PRO A 45 19.85 11.56 15.61
C PRO A 45 18.72 12.54 16.04
N LEU A 46 19.04 13.71 16.59
CA LEU A 46 18.04 14.63 17.17
C LEU A 46 17.85 15.96 16.42
N ASP A 47 18.60 16.23 15.35
CA ASP A 47 18.54 17.52 14.64
C ASP A 47 17.70 17.52 13.34
N ILE A 48 17.04 16.42 12.98
CA ILE A 48 16.31 16.34 11.69
C ILE A 48 14.89 16.96 11.77
N PHE A 49 14.41 17.38 12.95
CA PHE A 49 13.05 17.92 13.10
C PHE A 49 12.90 19.45 12.97
N SER A 50 13.97 20.18 12.65
CA SER A 50 13.95 21.66 12.55
C SER A 50 14.77 22.20 11.38
N ALA A 51 14.53 21.70 10.17
CA ALA A 51 15.10 22.32 8.96
C ALA A 51 13.98 22.99 8.14
N SER A 52 13.65 24.23 8.48
CA SER A 52 13.01 25.16 7.55
C SER A 52 14.01 25.49 6.44
N PHE A 53 13.97 24.76 5.33
CA PHE A 53 14.63 25.22 4.10
C PHE A 53 13.69 26.17 3.37
N SER A 54 13.82 27.47 3.67
CA SER A 54 13.50 28.50 2.68
C SER A 54 14.43 28.27 1.49
N LEU A 55 13.94 27.60 0.44
CA LEU A 55 14.63 27.59 -0.83
C LEU A 55 14.70 29.06 -1.31
N PRO A 56 15.88 29.63 -1.58
CA PRO A 56 15.95 30.92 -2.24
C PRO A 56 15.27 30.77 -3.60
N PHE A 57 14.29 31.66 -3.81
CA PHE A 57 13.65 31.92 -5.08
C PHE A 57 14.71 31.91 -6.18
N CYS A 58 14.50 31.09 -7.21
CA CYS A 58 15.45 30.87 -8.27
C CYS A 58 15.56 32.12 -9.16
N GLU A 59 16.38 33.09 -8.74
CA GLU A 59 16.80 34.26 -9.52
C GLU A 59 17.64 33.87 -10.77
N TRP A 60 17.76 32.56 -11.03
CA TRP A 60 18.41 32.00 -12.20
C TRP A 60 17.48 31.88 -13.42
N SER A 61 16.15 31.98 -13.24
CA SER A 61 15.17 31.76 -14.32
C SER A 61 14.80 33.02 -15.13
N LEU A 62 15.11 34.22 -14.63
CA LEU A 62 14.84 35.47 -15.37
C LEU A 62 15.99 35.91 -16.30
N LYS A 63 17.22 35.43 -16.10
CA LYS A 63 18.38 35.85 -16.91
C LYS A 63 18.57 35.10 -18.24
N ARG A 64 17.70 34.13 -18.56
CA ARG A 64 17.67 33.46 -19.87
C ARG A 64 16.47 33.83 -20.76
N ARG A 65 15.62 34.77 -20.35
CA ARG A 65 14.49 35.26 -21.17
C ARG A 65 14.86 36.24 -22.29
N GLN A 66 16.14 36.59 -22.46
CA GLN A 66 16.56 37.54 -23.52
C GLN A 66 17.44 36.96 -24.63
N GLN A 67 17.72 35.66 -24.64
CA GLN A 67 18.43 35.04 -25.75
C GLN A 67 17.83 33.68 -26.08
N ASN A 68 16.87 33.71 -27.01
CA ASN A 68 16.50 32.69 -27.99
C ASN A 68 14.97 32.66 -28.15
N GLY A 69 14.53 33.18 -29.30
CA GLY A 69 13.14 33.14 -29.72
C GLY A 69 12.60 31.72 -29.85
N HIS A 70 11.29 31.62 -29.64
CA HIS A 70 10.39 30.53 -30.03
C HIS A 70 10.77 29.11 -29.56
N ARG A 71 10.34 28.77 -28.34
CA ARG A 71 9.86 27.41 -28.00
C ARG A 71 8.89 27.48 -26.82
N PHE A 72 7.63 27.13 -27.06
CA PHE A 72 6.65 26.85 -26.02
C PHE A 72 6.99 25.51 -25.38
N TYR A 73 7.31 25.51 -24.09
CA TYR A 73 7.33 24.31 -23.25
C TYR A 73 6.05 24.29 -22.41
N PRO A 74 5.40 23.13 -22.19
CA PRO A 74 4.25 23.05 -21.31
C PRO A 74 4.64 23.40 -19.88
N ASP A 75 3.74 24.10 -19.17
CA ASP A 75 3.93 24.50 -17.78
C ASP A 75 4.28 23.29 -16.89
N PRO A 76 5.18 23.46 -15.90
CA PRO A 76 5.42 22.42 -14.90
C PRO A 76 4.14 22.17 -14.09
N ALA A 77 3.80 20.89 -13.91
CA ALA A 77 2.66 20.46 -13.10
C ALA A 77 2.67 21.12 -11.70
N PRO A 78 1.49 21.44 -11.13
CA PRO A 78 1.41 22.06 -9.81
C PRO A 78 2.04 21.14 -8.75
N PRO A 79 2.67 21.72 -7.71
CA PRO A 79 3.36 20.96 -6.67
C PRO A 79 2.37 20.03 -5.94
N VAL A 80 2.79 18.77 -5.77
CA VAL A 80 2.09 17.80 -4.91
C VAL A 80 2.01 18.37 -3.51
N ALA A 81 0.79 18.60 -3.01
CA ALA A 81 0.57 19.07 -1.66
C ALA A 81 1.16 18.06 -0.66
N THR A 82 2.33 18.38 -0.13
CA THR A 82 2.92 17.64 0.99
C THR A 82 2.20 18.09 2.25
N ILE A 83 1.29 17.26 2.73
CA ILE A 83 0.61 17.50 4.00
C ILE A 83 1.60 17.18 5.11
N VAL A 84 2.22 18.22 5.67
CA VAL A 84 3.11 18.12 6.82
C VAL A 84 2.25 18.09 8.08
N PHE A 85 2.16 16.94 8.74
CA PHE A 85 1.67 16.86 10.11
C PHE A 85 2.76 17.42 11.03
N THR A 86 2.67 18.69 11.41
CA THR A 86 3.52 19.25 12.47
C THR A 86 2.96 18.79 13.81
N GLN A 87 3.57 17.77 14.42
CA GLN A 87 3.41 17.54 15.86
C GLN A 87 4.39 18.47 16.59
N SER A 88 3.85 19.37 17.42
CA SER A 88 4.58 20.50 18.01
C SER A 88 5.18 20.23 19.39
N GLU A 89 5.31 18.99 19.85
CA GLU A 89 5.98 18.70 21.13
C GLU A 89 6.75 17.37 21.11
N PRO A 90 7.95 17.29 21.72
CA PRO A 90 8.69 16.05 21.86
C PRO A 90 8.03 15.21 22.95
N LEU A 91 7.04 14.40 22.56
CA LEU A 91 6.42 13.45 23.47
C LEU A 91 7.41 12.32 23.75
N GLN A 92 7.79 12.15 25.01
CA GLN A 92 8.45 10.95 25.51
C GLN A 92 7.43 9.80 25.45
N MET A 93 7.33 9.16 24.29
CA MET A 93 6.34 8.11 24.00
C MET A 93 6.97 6.73 24.13
N ASP A 94 6.31 5.85 24.87
CA ASP A 94 6.62 4.43 24.82
C ASP A 94 6.42 3.88 23.39
N ASN A 95 7.20 2.86 23.01
CA ASN A 95 7.07 2.21 21.71
C ASN A 95 5.67 1.58 21.49
N THR A 96 4.93 1.31 22.57
CA THR A 96 3.57 0.78 22.52
C THR A 96 2.58 1.78 21.93
N GLY A 97 2.81 3.09 22.13
CA GLY A 97 1.95 4.16 21.67
C GLY A 97 2.00 4.38 20.15
N MET A 98 3.16 4.14 19.54
CA MET A 98 3.43 4.41 18.12
C MET A 98 2.95 3.29 17.18
N LYS A 99 2.72 2.08 17.74
CA LYS A 99 2.07 0.94 17.08
C LYS A 99 0.53 1.08 17.03
N ARG A 100 -0.05 2.03 17.78
CA ARG A 100 -1.51 2.29 17.85
C ARG A 100 -2.13 2.89 16.60
N GLY A 101 -1.34 3.21 15.58
CA GLY A 101 -1.85 3.78 14.33
C GLY A 101 -2.00 5.30 14.36
N ILE A 102 -2.28 5.86 13.18
CA ILE A 102 -2.66 7.27 13.03
C ILE A 102 -4.16 7.36 13.29
N VAL A 103 -4.56 8.08 14.34
CA VAL A 103 -5.98 8.27 14.69
C VAL A 103 -6.58 9.35 13.81
N ILE A 104 -7.53 8.96 12.94
CA ILE A 104 -8.34 9.89 12.16
C ILE A 104 -9.59 10.21 12.99
N LYS A 105 -9.83 11.50 13.27
CA LYS A 105 -10.93 11.96 14.12
C LYS A 105 -12.31 11.77 13.46
N ASP A 106 -13.37 11.74 14.25
CA ASP A 106 -14.75 11.52 13.78
C ASP A 106 -15.28 12.68 12.90
N ASP A 107 -14.83 13.90 13.20
CA ASP A 107 -15.14 15.13 12.48
C ASP A 107 -14.25 15.36 11.24
N TRP A 108 -13.33 14.42 10.94
CA TRP A 108 -12.46 14.51 9.76
C TRP A 108 -13.31 14.50 8.46
N PRO A 109 -13.27 15.59 7.67
CA PRO A 109 -14.10 15.72 6.48
C PRO A 109 -13.56 14.94 5.27
N GLY A 110 -12.31 14.49 5.31
CA GLY A 110 -11.59 14.03 4.12
C GLY A 110 -11.12 15.20 3.26
N TYR A 111 -10.57 14.88 2.09
CA TYR A 111 -10.14 15.85 1.10
C TYR A 111 -11.10 15.90 -0.10
N SER A 112 -11.22 17.08 -0.71
CA SER A 112 -11.94 17.24 -1.98
C SER A 112 -11.33 16.35 -3.07
N LEU A 113 -12.20 15.77 -3.89
CA LEU A 113 -11.81 14.95 -5.04
C LEU A 113 -11.02 15.76 -6.08
N ASP A 114 -11.32 17.05 -6.25
CA ASP A 114 -10.68 17.94 -7.22
C ASP A 114 -9.16 18.11 -7.01
N LEU A 115 -8.66 17.73 -5.83
CA LEU A 115 -7.25 17.82 -5.47
C LEU A 115 -6.46 16.57 -5.87
N PHE A 116 -7.12 15.52 -6.36
CA PHE A 116 -6.51 14.21 -6.60
C PHE A 116 -6.89 13.64 -7.96
N THR A 117 -6.04 12.75 -8.45
CA THR A 117 -6.32 11.94 -9.64
C THR A 117 -6.93 10.61 -9.23
N TYR A 118 -8.04 10.24 -9.84
CA TYR A 118 -8.71 8.95 -9.64
C TYR A 118 -9.45 8.55 -10.93
N PRO A 119 -9.90 7.28 -11.08
CA PRO A 119 -10.65 6.84 -12.23
C PRO A 119 -11.98 7.59 -12.38
N GLU A 120 -12.17 8.23 -13.53
CA GLU A 120 -13.31 9.11 -13.81
C GLU A 120 -14.67 8.41 -13.64
N HIS A 121 -14.76 7.11 -13.92
CA HIS A 121 -16.00 6.34 -13.81
C HIS A 121 -16.53 6.22 -12.37
N TYR A 122 -15.75 6.62 -11.37
CA TYR A 122 -16.16 6.68 -9.96
C TYR A 122 -16.51 8.09 -9.47
N HIS A 123 -16.48 9.13 -10.30
CA HIS A 123 -16.66 10.52 -9.89
C HIS A 123 -17.91 10.77 -9.01
N GLU A 124 -19.07 10.24 -9.37
CA GLU A 124 -20.31 10.39 -8.59
C GLU A 124 -20.48 9.33 -7.48
N ASP A 125 -19.60 8.33 -7.47
CA ASP A 125 -19.73 7.14 -6.63
C ASP A 125 -18.94 7.24 -5.30
N ILE A 126 -18.04 8.23 -5.19
CA ILE A 126 -17.24 8.50 -3.98
C ILE A 126 -17.50 9.93 -3.47
N GLU A 127 -17.45 10.11 -2.16
CA GLU A 127 -17.77 11.39 -1.50
C GLU A 127 -16.52 12.26 -1.31
N ASN A 128 -15.41 11.65 -0.89
CA ASN A 128 -14.15 12.33 -0.62
C ASN A 128 -12.98 11.33 -0.62
N VAL A 129 -11.77 11.85 -0.80
CA VAL A 129 -10.55 11.11 -0.51
C VAL A 129 -10.33 11.11 1.01
N TYR A 130 -10.42 9.95 1.64
CA TYR A 130 -10.33 9.83 3.09
C TYR A 130 -8.88 9.71 3.56
N ILE A 131 -8.10 8.84 2.89
CA ILE A 131 -6.67 8.65 3.12
C ILE A 131 -5.95 8.61 1.76
N PRO A 132 -5.14 9.63 1.43
CA PRO A 132 -4.38 9.66 0.20
C PRO A 132 -3.36 8.52 0.11
N HIS A 133 -3.11 8.03 -1.10
CA HIS A 133 -2.22 6.89 -1.37
C HIS A 133 -0.80 7.13 -0.79
N GLY A 134 -0.24 8.32 -0.96
CA GLY A 134 1.09 8.64 -0.41
C GLY A 134 1.16 8.54 1.11
N VAL A 135 0.08 8.90 1.82
CA VAL A 135 0.00 8.78 3.28
C VAL A 135 -0.05 7.32 3.70
N ILE A 136 -0.76 6.48 2.95
CA ILE A 136 -0.77 5.02 3.15
C ILE A 136 0.65 4.47 3.00
N MET A 137 1.35 4.81 1.93
CA MET A 137 2.72 4.32 1.68
C MET A 137 3.69 4.71 2.82
N ASN A 138 3.67 5.98 3.25
CA ASN A 138 4.51 6.45 4.36
C ASN A 138 4.21 5.70 5.66
N ARG A 139 2.93 5.43 5.95
CA ARG A 139 2.56 4.68 7.14
C ARG A 139 2.99 3.22 7.04
N THR A 140 2.77 2.58 5.89
CA THR A 140 3.17 1.18 5.64
C THR A 140 4.68 1.00 5.77
N GLU A 141 5.47 1.95 5.27
CA GLU A 141 6.93 1.96 5.47
C GLU A 141 7.29 1.96 6.97
N ARG A 142 6.61 2.79 7.77
CA ARG A 142 6.85 2.82 9.22
C ARG A 142 6.45 1.52 9.92
N LEU A 143 5.35 0.89 9.50
CA LEU A 143 4.93 -0.42 10.04
C LEU A 143 5.95 -1.51 9.73
N ALA A 144 6.50 -1.55 8.52
CA ALA A 144 7.55 -2.50 8.16
C ALA A 144 8.76 -2.41 9.09
N ARG A 145 9.17 -1.20 9.50
CA ARG A 145 10.26 -1.04 10.50
C ARG A 145 9.92 -1.68 11.85
N TYR A 146 8.72 -1.42 12.38
CA TYR A 146 8.29 -2.02 13.65
C TYR A 146 8.23 -3.55 13.60
N ILE A 147 7.77 -4.10 12.48
CA ILE A 147 7.71 -5.54 12.27
C ILE A 147 9.14 -6.12 12.27
N MET A 148 10.08 -5.49 11.57
CA MET A 148 11.46 -5.97 11.54
C MET A 148 12.19 -5.90 12.88
N GLU A 149 11.86 -4.88 13.69
CA GLU A 149 12.35 -4.76 15.06
C GLU A 149 11.81 -5.90 15.93
N ASP A 150 10.50 -6.12 15.91
CA ASP A 150 9.83 -7.12 16.76
C ASP A 150 10.15 -8.56 16.37
N PHE A 151 10.23 -8.86 15.06
CA PHE A 151 10.52 -10.21 14.59
C PHE A 151 12.00 -10.57 14.72
N GLY A 152 12.89 -9.59 14.92
CA GLY A 152 14.30 -9.87 15.12
C GLY A 152 14.90 -10.63 13.94
N ASP A 153 15.61 -11.72 14.22
CA ASP A 153 16.21 -12.61 13.20
C ASP A 153 15.31 -13.80 12.85
N ASN A 154 14.04 -13.79 13.29
CA ASN A 154 13.13 -14.90 13.02
C ASN A 154 12.55 -14.81 11.61
N ASN A 155 12.59 -15.92 10.86
CA ASN A 155 11.89 -16.06 9.59
C ASN A 155 10.40 -15.74 9.74
N ILE A 156 9.87 -14.96 8.79
CA ILE A 156 8.48 -14.51 8.80
C ILE A 156 7.65 -15.33 7.81
N MET A 157 6.53 -15.87 8.31
CA MET A 157 5.44 -16.35 7.48
C MET A 157 4.35 -15.28 7.38
N VAL A 158 4.27 -14.61 6.24
CA VAL A 158 3.21 -13.64 5.98
C VAL A 158 1.97 -14.37 5.50
N LEU A 159 0.85 -14.18 6.18
CA LEU A 159 -0.45 -14.72 5.81
C LEU A 159 -1.36 -13.58 5.36
N CYS A 160 -1.51 -13.41 4.05
CA CYS A 160 -2.32 -12.35 3.47
C CYS A 160 -3.79 -12.75 3.42
N VAL A 161 -4.68 -11.91 3.96
CA VAL A 161 -6.12 -12.12 3.87
C VAL A 161 -6.67 -11.50 2.59
N LEU A 162 -7.09 -12.35 1.67
CA LEU A 162 -7.69 -12.00 0.39
C LEU A 162 -9.20 -11.77 0.51
N LYS A 163 -9.79 -10.92 -0.34
CA LYS A 163 -9.10 -10.16 -1.41
C LYS A 163 -8.51 -8.84 -0.90
N GLY A 164 -9.22 -8.13 -0.01
CA GLY A 164 -8.89 -6.74 0.35
C GLY A 164 -7.46 -6.50 0.82
N GLY A 165 -6.83 -7.45 1.52
CA GLY A 165 -5.47 -7.32 2.04
C GLY A 165 -4.35 -7.36 1.00
N TYR A 166 -4.61 -7.74 -0.25
CA TYR A 166 -3.54 -8.04 -1.21
C TYR A 166 -2.60 -6.84 -1.45
N LYS A 167 -3.17 -5.63 -1.58
CA LYS A 167 -2.37 -4.44 -1.91
C LYS A 167 -1.52 -3.98 -0.73
N PHE A 168 -2.13 -3.90 0.45
CA PHE A 168 -1.42 -3.60 1.70
C PHE A 168 -0.31 -4.62 1.97
N CYS A 169 -0.60 -5.92 1.80
CA CYS A 169 0.38 -6.97 1.98
C CYS A 169 1.55 -6.85 1.00
N ALA A 170 1.28 -6.60 -0.29
CA ALA A 170 2.32 -6.45 -1.29
C ALA A 170 3.27 -5.29 -0.94
N ASP A 171 2.71 -4.13 -0.59
CA ASP A 171 3.51 -2.95 -0.26
C ASP A 171 4.29 -3.15 1.07
N LEU A 172 3.67 -3.75 2.08
CA LEU A 172 4.32 -4.05 3.36
C LEU A 172 5.49 -5.03 3.20
N VAL A 173 5.31 -6.12 2.45
CA VAL A 173 6.35 -7.10 2.15
C VAL A 173 7.49 -6.46 1.36
N GLU A 174 7.19 -5.56 0.42
CA GLU A 174 8.22 -4.86 -0.34
C GLU A 174 9.08 -3.97 0.57
N PHE A 175 8.48 -3.21 1.49
CA PHE A 175 9.27 -2.43 2.47
C PHE A 175 10.13 -3.32 3.38
N ILE A 176 9.60 -4.45 3.87
CA ILE A 176 10.38 -5.42 4.65
C ILE A 176 11.58 -5.92 3.86
N LYS A 177 11.40 -6.27 2.57
CA LYS A 177 12.48 -6.71 1.68
C LYS A 177 13.52 -5.61 1.46
N VAL A 178 13.09 -4.37 1.21
CA VAL A 178 13.99 -3.22 1.01
C VAL A 178 14.86 -2.99 2.24
N PHE A 179 14.26 -2.98 3.43
CA PHE A 179 15.02 -2.82 4.67
C PHE A 179 15.93 -4.00 4.97
N GLY A 180 15.50 -5.25 4.70
CA GLY A 180 16.33 -6.44 4.85
C GLY A 180 17.54 -6.45 3.91
N ARG A 181 17.44 -5.86 2.71
CA ARG A 181 18.57 -5.71 1.77
C ARG A 181 19.54 -4.61 2.16
N ASN A 182 19.01 -3.50 2.72
CA ASN A 182 19.81 -2.33 3.09
C ASN A 182 20.41 -2.42 4.50
N SER A 183 20.00 -3.42 5.28
CA SER A 183 20.62 -3.79 6.54
C SER A 183 21.43 -5.07 6.35
N ASN A 184 22.47 -5.32 7.15
CA ASN A 184 23.18 -6.61 7.16
C ASN A 184 22.32 -7.74 7.78
N LYS A 185 21.00 -7.66 7.67
CA LYS A 185 20.01 -8.52 8.34
C LYS A 185 19.09 -9.13 7.29
N TYR A 186 19.42 -10.34 6.85
CA TYR A 186 18.55 -11.08 5.94
C TYR A 186 17.38 -11.70 6.72
N LEU A 187 16.16 -11.28 6.39
CA LEU A 187 14.94 -11.81 6.98
C LEU A 187 14.21 -12.67 5.95
N GLU A 188 14.33 -13.99 6.06
CA GLU A 188 13.60 -14.89 5.15
C GLU A 188 12.10 -14.68 5.34
N THR A 189 11.45 -14.21 4.29
CA THR A 189 10.01 -13.93 4.28
C THR A 189 9.38 -14.82 3.23
N ARG A 190 8.41 -15.66 3.64
CA ARG A 190 7.52 -16.33 2.67
C ARG A 190 6.09 -15.85 2.88
N VAL A 191 5.31 -15.93 1.81
CA VAL A 191 3.97 -15.35 1.73
C VAL A 191 2.99 -16.44 1.33
N GLU A 192 1.92 -16.57 2.09
CA GLU A 192 0.79 -17.44 1.85
C GLU A 192 -0.50 -16.62 1.84
N PHE A 193 -1.51 -17.11 1.14
CA PHE A 193 -2.77 -16.40 0.95
C PHE A 193 -3.94 -17.24 1.47
N ILE A 194 -4.84 -16.59 2.20
CA ILE A 194 -6.11 -17.19 2.63
C ILE A 194 -7.25 -16.29 2.18
N ARG A 195 -8.41 -16.87 1.90
CA ARG A 195 -9.61 -16.09 1.55
C ARG A 195 -10.63 -16.23 2.66
N LEU A 196 -11.07 -15.10 3.19
CA LEU A 196 -12.16 -15.02 4.15
C LEU A 196 -13.32 -14.27 3.51
N LYS A 197 -14.54 -14.74 3.71
CA LYS A 197 -15.74 -14.01 3.32
C LYS A 197 -16.57 -13.72 4.56
N SER A 198 -16.80 -12.45 4.85
CA SER A 198 -17.47 -11.98 6.08
C SER A 198 -18.43 -10.80 5.88
N TYR A 199 -18.68 -10.38 4.63
CA TYR A 199 -19.53 -9.24 4.31
C TYR A 199 -20.49 -9.54 3.17
N LEU A 200 -21.68 -8.92 3.27
CA LEU A 200 -22.64 -8.76 2.19
C LEU A 200 -23.09 -7.30 2.17
N ASN A 201 -22.87 -6.62 1.04
CA ASN A 201 -23.04 -5.16 0.94
C ASN A 201 -22.20 -4.45 2.03
N ASP A 202 -22.84 -3.68 2.91
CA ASP A 202 -22.18 -2.96 4.00
C ASP A 202 -22.39 -3.59 5.39
N GLN A 203 -22.87 -4.84 5.44
CA GLN A 203 -23.14 -5.57 6.68
C GLN A 203 -22.23 -6.78 6.82
N SER A 204 -21.72 -7.00 8.04
CA SER A 204 -20.97 -8.21 8.40
C SER A 204 -21.91 -9.42 8.50
N THR A 205 -21.52 -10.56 7.95
CA THR A 205 -22.24 -11.84 8.05
C THR A 205 -21.84 -12.61 9.32
N GLU A 206 -22.67 -13.57 9.75
CA GLU A 206 -22.37 -14.42 10.91
C GLU A 206 -21.44 -15.60 10.57
N ASP A 207 -21.57 -16.15 9.37
CA ASP A 207 -20.76 -17.29 8.92
C ASP A 207 -19.42 -16.83 8.34
N LEU A 208 -18.31 -17.17 9.01
CA LEU A 208 -16.97 -17.01 8.47
C LEU A 208 -16.60 -18.24 7.64
N HIS A 209 -16.57 -18.09 6.31
CA HIS A 209 -16.07 -19.12 5.43
C HIS A 209 -14.59 -18.91 5.13
N ILE A 210 -13.72 -19.81 5.61
CA ILE A 210 -12.32 -19.88 5.23
C ILE A 210 -12.20 -20.71 3.93
N ILE A 211 -11.82 -20.05 2.84
CA ILE A 211 -11.65 -20.63 1.51
C ILE A 211 -10.14 -20.57 1.18
N GLY A 212 -9.56 -21.67 0.70
CA GLY A 212 -8.21 -21.69 0.13
C GLY A 212 -7.19 -22.60 0.83
N SER A 213 -7.28 -22.80 2.15
CA SER A 213 -6.51 -23.88 2.81
C SER A 213 -7.17 -24.29 4.11
N ARG A 214 -7.70 -25.52 4.16
CA ARG A 214 -8.18 -26.12 5.42
C ARG A 214 -7.02 -26.61 6.30
N ASP A 215 -5.86 -26.82 5.70
CA ASP A 215 -4.64 -27.22 6.41
C ASP A 215 -3.63 -26.07 6.43
N LEU A 216 -3.36 -25.54 7.63
CA LEU A 216 -2.34 -24.54 7.88
C LEU A 216 -1.15 -25.15 8.65
N SER A 217 -0.92 -26.46 8.53
CA SER A 217 0.18 -27.19 9.18
C SER A 217 1.56 -26.59 8.93
N PHE A 218 1.76 -25.90 7.80
CA PHE A 218 3.00 -25.19 7.48
C PHE A 218 3.31 -24.02 8.43
N LEU A 219 2.33 -23.55 9.22
CA LEU A 219 2.51 -22.50 10.24
C LEU A 219 3.17 -23.02 11.53
N ARG A 220 3.20 -24.34 11.74
CA ARG A 220 3.71 -24.95 12.98
C ARG A 220 5.14 -24.50 13.28
N GLY A 221 5.34 -23.97 14.49
CA GLY A 221 6.64 -23.46 14.94
C GLY A 221 7.18 -22.25 14.16
N LYS A 222 6.37 -21.60 13.30
CA LYS A 222 6.76 -20.40 12.54
C LYS A 222 6.31 -19.12 13.25
N CYS A 223 7.00 -18.02 12.97
CA CYS A 223 6.54 -16.69 13.34
C CYS A 223 5.63 -16.17 12.24
N VAL A 224 4.34 -16.04 12.54
CA VAL A 224 3.29 -15.70 11.57
C VAL A 224 2.94 -14.23 11.69
N LEU A 225 2.89 -13.53 10.55
CA LEU A 225 2.36 -12.18 10.42
C LEU A 225 1.10 -12.23 9.55
N ILE A 226 -0.06 -12.10 10.17
CA ILE A 226 -1.33 -11.97 9.45
C ILE A 226 -1.46 -10.52 8.97
N VAL A 227 -1.78 -10.34 7.68
CA VAL A 227 -1.94 -9.03 7.06
C VAL A 227 -3.36 -8.86 6.53
N GLU A 228 -4.07 -7.91 7.11
CA GLU A 228 -5.50 -7.62 6.86
C GLU A 228 -5.68 -6.16 6.43
N ALA A 229 -6.61 -5.90 5.52
CA ALA A 229 -6.86 -4.52 5.07
C ALA A 229 -7.65 -3.71 6.10
N ILE A 230 -8.68 -4.31 6.70
CA ILE A 230 -9.55 -3.63 7.65
C ILE A 230 -10.05 -4.56 8.74
N VAL A 231 -9.91 -4.11 9.99
CA VAL A 231 -10.53 -4.74 11.15
C VAL A 231 -11.71 -3.89 11.59
N ASP A 232 -12.92 -4.41 11.38
CA ASP A 232 -14.18 -3.75 11.74
C ASP A 232 -14.67 -4.21 13.12
N THR A 233 -15.61 -5.15 13.17
CA THR A 233 -16.12 -5.73 14.43
C THR A 233 -15.13 -6.67 15.12
N GLY A 234 -14.06 -7.07 14.43
CA GLY A 234 -13.07 -8.03 14.93
C GLY A 234 -13.50 -9.50 14.88
N LYS A 235 -14.75 -9.83 14.55
CA LYS A 235 -15.25 -11.22 14.50
C LYS A 235 -14.41 -12.11 13.58
N THR A 236 -14.17 -11.64 12.35
CA THR A 236 -13.33 -12.32 11.35
C THR A 236 -11.94 -12.61 11.89
N MET A 237 -11.28 -11.59 12.45
CA MET A 237 -9.92 -11.73 12.97
C MET A 237 -9.85 -12.66 14.17
N LYS A 238 -10.82 -12.62 15.08
CA LYS A 238 -10.87 -13.50 16.25
C LYS A 238 -10.99 -14.97 15.85
N ALA A 239 -11.86 -15.27 14.90
CA ALA A 239 -12.03 -16.63 14.38
C ALA A 239 -10.78 -17.10 13.61
N LEU A 240 -10.15 -16.22 12.81
CA LEU A 240 -8.90 -16.55 12.13
C LEU A 240 -7.76 -16.84 13.11
N LEU A 241 -7.57 -15.99 14.12
CA LEU A 241 -6.54 -16.18 15.15
C LEU A 241 -6.72 -17.51 15.86
N LYS A 242 -7.95 -17.81 16.34
CA LYS A 242 -8.27 -19.09 16.98
C LYS A 242 -7.95 -20.28 16.07
N HIS A 243 -8.23 -20.17 14.77
CA HIS A 243 -7.91 -21.23 13.81
C HIS A 243 -6.40 -21.40 13.61
N VAL A 244 -5.67 -20.31 13.40
CA VAL A 244 -4.20 -20.32 13.22
C VAL A 244 -3.50 -20.88 14.46
N GLU A 245 -3.95 -20.53 15.66
CA GLU A 245 -3.40 -21.01 16.92
C GLU A 245 -3.49 -22.54 17.07
N THR A 246 -4.49 -23.20 16.46
CA THR A 246 -4.61 -24.66 16.51
C THR A 246 -3.46 -25.41 15.82
N PHE A 247 -2.66 -24.72 15.00
CA PHE A 247 -1.49 -25.28 14.32
C PHE A 247 -0.18 -25.02 15.08
N GLU A 248 -0.26 -24.45 16.29
CA GLU A 248 0.88 -24.21 17.18
C GLU A 248 2.03 -23.42 16.52
N PRO A 249 1.75 -22.21 15.98
CA PRO A 249 2.80 -21.30 15.55
C PRO A 249 3.67 -20.87 16.72
N LYS A 250 4.94 -20.53 16.46
CA LYS A 250 5.86 -20.00 17.47
C LYS A 250 5.40 -18.64 18.00
N MET A 251 4.87 -17.82 17.10
CA MET A 251 4.37 -16.48 17.39
C MET A 251 3.34 -16.11 16.33
N VAL A 252 2.29 -15.37 16.72
CA VAL A 252 1.34 -14.77 15.78
C VAL A 252 1.28 -13.27 16.05
N LYS A 253 1.37 -12.48 14.99
CA LYS A 253 1.18 -11.03 15.01
C LYS A 253 0.22 -10.61 13.91
N VAL A 254 -0.52 -9.53 14.13
CA VAL A 254 -1.49 -9.02 13.16
C VAL A 254 -1.17 -7.59 12.77
N ALA A 255 -1.04 -7.36 11.46
CA ALA A 255 -0.98 -6.04 10.86
C ALA A 255 -2.31 -5.70 10.17
N GLY A 256 -3.00 -4.69 10.68
CA GLY A 256 -4.21 -4.15 10.07
C GLY A 256 -3.95 -2.76 9.50
N LEU A 257 -4.21 -2.55 8.20
CA LEU A 257 -4.07 -1.20 7.63
C LEU A 257 -5.08 -0.24 8.28
N LEU A 258 -6.35 -0.65 8.36
CA LEU A 258 -7.42 0.12 8.99
C LEU A 258 -7.99 -0.63 10.19
N VAL A 259 -8.27 0.09 11.27
CA VAL A 259 -9.06 -0.41 12.40
C VAL A 259 -10.19 0.57 12.63
N LYS A 260 -11.44 0.10 12.59
CA LYS A 260 -12.60 0.95 12.89
C LYS A 260 -12.79 1.09 14.39
N ARG A 261 -13.06 2.30 14.83
CA ARG A 261 -13.64 2.55 16.16
C ARG A 261 -15.11 2.13 16.14
N VAL A 262 -15.38 0.96 16.69
CA VAL A 262 -16.74 0.48 16.94
C VAL A 262 -16.98 0.37 18.45
N PRO A 263 -18.20 0.69 18.93
CA PRO A 263 -18.57 0.46 20.32
C PRO A 263 -18.37 -1.02 20.68
N ASN A 264 -17.89 -1.29 21.90
CA ASN A 264 -17.70 -2.63 22.45
C ASN A 264 -16.60 -3.50 21.81
N MET A 265 -15.63 -2.92 21.10
CA MET A 265 -14.40 -3.64 20.75
C MET A 265 -13.52 -3.78 22.01
N ALA A 266 -13.79 -4.81 22.82
CA ALA A 266 -13.12 -5.02 24.11
C ALA A 266 -11.71 -5.62 23.99
N GLU A 267 -11.36 -6.19 22.83
CA GLU A 267 -10.14 -6.99 22.64
C GLU A 267 -9.23 -6.36 21.58
N ARG A 268 -7.94 -6.19 21.90
CA ARG A 268 -6.94 -5.69 20.97
C ARG A 268 -6.48 -6.83 20.06
N LEU A 269 -7.08 -6.92 18.88
CA LEU A 269 -6.80 -7.98 17.89
C LEU A 269 -5.63 -7.66 16.94
N THR A 270 -5.08 -6.45 17.00
CA THR A 270 -4.02 -5.97 16.10
C THR A 270 -2.77 -5.51 16.86
N ASP A 271 -1.60 -5.91 16.36
CA ASP A 271 -0.30 -5.50 16.89
C ASP A 271 0.26 -4.28 16.16
N TYR A 272 -0.01 -4.18 14.86
CA TYR A 272 0.44 -3.09 13.99
C TYR A 272 -0.75 -2.46 13.30
N VAL A 273 -1.05 -1.22 13.67
CA VAL A 273 -2.18 -0.48 13.09
C VAL A 273 -1.66 0.61 12.15
N GLY A 274 -2.17 0.63 10.92
CA GLY A 274 -1.95 1.75 10.00
C GLY A 274 -2.68 2.99 10.47
N PHE A 275 -4.00 2.94 10.40
CA PHE A 275 -4.91 4.03 10.72
C PHE A 275 -6.08 3.53 11.56
N GLU A 276 -6.45 4.32 12.55
CA GLU A 276 -7.66 4.11 13.33
C GLU A 276 -8.73 5.07 12.84
N ILE A 277 -9.80 4.55 12.25
CA ILE A 277 -10.81 5.33 11.54
C ILE A 277 -12.18 5.30 12.26
N PRO A 278 -13.02 6.33 12.10
CA PRO A 278 -14.41 6.27 12.50
C PRO A 278 -15.16 5.14 11.78
N ASN A 279 -16.32 4.76 12.27
CA ASN A 279 -17.17 3.76 11.61
C ASN A 279 -17.84 4.32 10.34
N ARG A 280 -17.05 4.52 9.29
CA ARG A 280 -17.50 4.85 7.93
C ARG A 280 -17.23 3.69 6.98
N PHE A 281 -18.05 3.58 5.93
CA PHE A 281 -17.79 2.60 4.88
C PHE A 281 -16.81 3.19 3.87
N VAL A 282 -15.65 2.56 3.76
CA VAL A 282 -14.54 3.03 2.92
C VAL A 282 -14.19 2.01 1.85
N VAL A 283 -13.73 2.49 0.70
CA VAL A 283 -13.36 1.70 -0.48
C VAL A 283 -12.03 2.17 -1.04
N GLY A 284 -11.42 1.38 -1.92
CA GLY A 284 -10.13 1.68 -2.51
C GLY A 284 -8.93 1.17 -1.73
N TYR A 285 -7.77 1.21 -2.38
CA TYR A 285 -6.57 0.49 -1.97
C TYR A 285 -6.88 -1.00 -1.72
N ALA A 286 -7.49 -1.65 -2.72
CA ALA A 286 -8.03 -3.01 -2.70
C ALA A 286 -9.27 -3.28 -1.81
N LEU A 287 -9.70 -2.33 -0.97
CA LEU A 287 -11.02 -2.41 -0.31
C LEU A 287 -12.13 -2.22 -1.35
N ASP A 288 -13.26 -2.89 -1.14
CA ASP A 288 -14.34 -2.92 -2.12
C ASP A 288 -15.72 -2.61 -1.54
N TYR A 289 -16.62 -2.36 -2.47
CA TYR A 289 -18.05 -2.54 -2.27
C TYR A 289 -18.57 -3.45 -3.37
N ASN A 290 -18.94 -4.69 -3.02
CA ASN A 290 -19.41 -5.72 -3.93
C ASN A 290 -18.48 -5.93 -5.15
N GLU A 291 -17.18 -6.11 -4.88
CA GLU A 291 -16.10 -6.31 -5.86
C GLU A 291 -15.68 -5.08 -6.69
N TYR A 292 -16.39 -3.95 -6.59
CA TYR A 292 -15.99 -2.68 -7.22
C TYR A 292 -15.00 -1.90 -6.35
N PHE A 293 -14.35 -0.89 -6.93
CA PHE A 293 -13.46 0.08 -6.26
C PHE A 293 -12.09 -0.45 -5.82
N ARG A 294 -11.76 -1.73 -6.02
CA ARG A 294 -10.44 -2.28 -5.65
C ARG A 294 -9.28 -1.61 -6.40
N ASP A 295 -9.57 -1.08 -7.59
CA ASP A 295 -8.68 -0.36 -8.49
C ASP A 295 -8.48 1.13 -8.14
N LEU A 296 -9.19 1.66 -7.13
CA LEU A 296 -8.88 2.97 -6.57
C LEU A 296 -7.57 2.94 -5.79
N ASN A 297 -6.69 3.91 -6.02
CA ASN A 297 -5.42 4.03 -5.29
C ASN A 297 -5.61 4.62 -3.88
N HIS A 298 -6.56 5.55 -3.75
CA HIS A 298 -6.87 6.22 -2.49
C HIS A 298 -7.89 5.41 -1.71
N ILE A 299 -7.87 5.53 -0.37
CA ILE A 299 -9.00 5.11 0.44
C ILE A 299 -10.00 6.26 0.44
N CYS A 300 -11.21 6.00 -0.03
CA CYS A 300 -12.29 6.99 -0.17
C CYS A 300 -13.52 6.56 0.62
N VAL A 301 -14.38 7.53 0.99
CA VAL A 301 -15.72 7.23 1.49
C VAL A 301 -16.65 7.04 0.29
N ILE A 302 -17.42 5.95 0.27
CA ILE A 302 -18.40 5.71 -0.80
C ILE A 302 -19.61 6.64 -0.66
N SER A 303 -20.08 7.23 -1.77
CA SER A 303 -21.26 8.09 -1.79
C SER A 303 -22.55 7.28 -1.64
N LYS A 304 -23.67 7.96 -1.34
CA LYS A 304 -25.00 7.31 -1.35
C LYS A 304 -25.35 6.79 -2.75
N THR A 305 -25.00 7.54 -3.79
CA THR A 305 -25.20 7.15 -5.20
C THR A 305 -24.41 5.89 -5.53
N GLY A 306 -23.13 5.83 -5.16
CA GLY A 306 -22.28 4.65 -5.35
C GLY A 306 -22.83 3.42 -4.62
N LYS A 307 -23.26 3.57 -3.36
CA LYS A 307 -23.92 2.47 -2.62
C LYS A 307 -25.14 1.93 -3.35
N MET A 308 -26.01 2.80 -3.89
CA MET A 308 -27.20 2.37 -4.62
C MET A 308 -26.84 1.67 -5.94
N LYS A 309 -25.89 2.24 -6.69
CA LYS A 309 -25.46 1.76 -8.01
C LYS A 309 -24.89 0.34 -7.98
N TYR A 310 -24.06 0.04 -6.98
CA TYR A 310 -23.34 -1.24 -6.90
C TYR A 310 -23.94 -2.23 -5.89
N LYS A 311 -25.13 -1.95 -5.34
CA LYS A 311 -25.80 -2.84 -4.40
C LYS A 311 -26.18 -4.16 -5.08
N VAL A 312 -25.92 -5.29 -4.44
CA VAL A 312 -26.32 -6.61 -4.95
C VAL A 312 -27.55 -7.09 -4.20
N GLY A 313 -28.54 -7.62 -4.95
CA GLY A 313 -29.74 -8.27 -4.40
C GLY A 313 -29.48 -9.71 -3.96
N GLU A 314 -30.24 -10.21 -2.99
CA GLU A 314 -30.02 -11.51 -2.32
C GLU A 314 -29.93 -12.72 -3.29
N MET A 315 -30.58 -12.69 -4.45
CA MET A 315 -30.63 -13.82 -5.39
C MET A 315 -29.36 -14.08 -6.21
N HIS A 316 -28.41 -13.14 -6.31
CA HIS A 316 -27.22 -13.32 -7.16
C HIS A 316 -26.11 -14.20 -6.54
N MET A 317 -26.23 -14.55 -5.25
CA MET A 317 -25.14 -15.21 -4.50
C MET A 317 -25.08 -16.73 -4.62
N ASN A 318 -26.18 -17.43 -4.91
CA ASN A 318 -26.16 -18.90 -5.04
C ASN A 318 -25.29 -19.40 -6.21
N LYS A 319 -24.84 -18.53 -7.12
CA LYS A 319 -23.95 -18.89 -8.24
C LYS A 319 -22.47 -18.64 -7.98
N GLU A 320 -22.11 -17.82 -6.99
CA GLU A 320 -20.72 -17.50 -6.66
C GLU A 320 -20.19 -18.28 -5.45
N MET A 321 -21.06 -18.88 -4.65
CA MET A 321 -20.65 -19.75 -3.54
C MET A 321 -20.15 -21.13 -4.00
N ASP A 322 -20.50 -21.54 -5.23
CA ASP A 322 -20.16 -22.84 -5.82
C ASP A 322 -18.91 -22.80 -6.74
N LYS A 323 -18.15 -21.69 -6.78
CA LYS A 323 -16.93 -21.53 -7.61
C LYS A 323 -15.71 -21.13 -6.80
#